data_AF-A0A2N8TGJ6-F1
#
_entry.id   AF-A0A2N8TGJ6-F1
#
_cell.length_a   1.000
_cell.length_b   1.000
_cell.length_c   1.000
_cell.angle_alpha   90.00
_cell.angle_beta   90.00
_cell.angle_gamma   90.00
#
_symmetry.space_group_name_H-M   'P 1'
#
loop_
_entity.id
_entity.type
_entity.pdbx_description
1 polymer ?
#
loop_
_entity_poly.entity_id
_entity_poly.type
_entity_poly.pdbx_seq_one_letter_code
_entity_poly.pdbx_strand_id
1 'polypeptide(L)'
;MSGPAYAEKGFGSTDGETQKADAGKDGTVSVTVGGVVFDRSKNGSGASAGALTSATSWTPPPCWYAPKYTPEQLQKTMEPVWEAGSTGYEWDAKQRDRYVEGKPYKDFNKDKTGKGYFWDSFVDEDFPPGWDACTEEPFWVDQGDPPPADVQNAVTPEILAELAYAEIRVPSTKVTLAPAAATKVNLPTWAWLDVADFKPVSVTASVPAIDLTATATARPQSLRIEPGTKDAVTYPASGVCEADGDRIGEPYAKGKADRTPPCGVRYLRSSGDGTYPLQATVTWKIEWTGTGGAGGDLPDGTFGATQDVVVQEIQAVNR
;
A
#
# COMPACT_ATOMS: atom_id res chain seq x y z
N MET A 1 -33.34 6.41 37.20
CA MET A 1 -32.36 7.22 36.45
C MET A 1 -31.55 6.25 35.61
N SER A 2 -31.91 6.08 34.36
CA SER A 2 -31.20 5.20 33.43
C SER A 2 -30.09 6.03 32.78
N GLY A 3 -28.84 5.76 33.16
CA GLY A 3 -27.67 6.33 32.48
C GLY A 3 -27.53 5.73 31.08
N PRO A 4 -26.99 6.47 30.11
CA PRO A 4 -26.74 5.92 28.78
C PRO A 4 -25.68 4.83 28.86
N ALA A 5 -25.95 3.70 28.23
CA ALA A 5 -24.98 2.63 28.02
C ALA A 5 -23.90 3.14 27.06
N TYR A 6 -22.64 3.16 27.52
CA TYR A 6 -21.49 3.34 26.66
C TYR A 6 -21.37 2.09 25.77
N ALA A 7 -21.46 2.27 24.46
CA ALA A 7 -21.12 1.21 23.52
C ALA A 7 -19.59 1.07 23.50
N GLU A 8 -19.08 -0.04 24.01
CA GLU A 8 -17.68 -0.41 23.83
C GLU A 8 -17.42 -0.55 22.32
N LYS A 9 -16.60 0.35 21.77
CA LYS A 9 -15.98 0.13 20.45
C LYS A 9 -15.00 -1.03 20.66
N GLY A 10 -15.46 -2.25 20.36
CA GLY A 10 -14.69 -3.47 20.58
C GLY A 10 -13.36 -3.42 19.84
N PHE A 11 -12.27 -3.52 20.60
CA PHE A 11 -10.98 -3.99 20.10
C PHE A 11 -11.13 -5.47 19.76
N GLY A 12 -10.47 -5.92 18.70
CA GLY A 12 -10.66 -7.21 18.05
C GLY A 12 -10.88 -8.40 19.00
N SER A 13 -11.71 -9.34 18.54
CA SER A 13 -11.93 -10.63 19.20
C SER A 13 -10.59 -11.28 19.54
N THR A 14 -10.50 -11.87 20.73
CA THR A 14 -9.33 -12.60 21.26
C THR A 14 -9.05 -13.94 20.55
N ASP A 15 -9.47 -14.07 19.28
CA ASP A 15 -9.20 -15.24 18.45
C ASP A 15 -8.39 -14.76 17.24
N GLY A 16 -7.09 -15.07 17.25
CA GLY A 16 -6.06 -14.89 16.20
C GLY A 16 -6.34 -13.91 15.06
N GLU A 17 -5.51 -12.86 14.94
CA GLU A 17 -5.14 -12.13 13.71
C GLU A 17 -6.16 -12.17 12.56
N THR A 18 -7.44 -11.90 12.85
CA THR A 18 -8.48 -12.09 11.84
C THR A 18 -8.73 -10.77 11.13
N GLN A 19 -8.36 -10.72 9.84
CA GLN A 19 -8.78 -9.68 8.93
C GLN A 19 -10.31 -9.58 8.97
N LYS A 20 -10.83 -8.44 9.41
CA LYS A 20 -12.28 -8.19 9.43
C LYS A 20 -12.63 -7.22 8.33
N ALA A 21 -13.44 -7.65 7.36
CA ALA A 21 -13.98 -6.81 6.30
C ALA A 21 -15.40 -6.35 6.65
N ASP A 22 -15.62 -5.04 6.60
CA ASP A 22 -16.93 -4.42 6.79
C ASP A 22 -17.28 -3.56 5.56
N ALA A 23 -18.52 -3.68 5.07
CA ALA A 23 -19.05 -2.86 3.99
C ALA A 23 -20.07 -1.85 4.56
N GLY A 24 -19.71 -0.57 4.53
CA GLY A 24 -20.55 0.54 4.95
C GLY A 24 -21.73 0.77 4.00
N LYS A 25 -22.81 1.35 4.53
CA LYS A 25 -24.02 1.69 3.76
C LYS A 25 -23.79 2.80 2.72
N ASP A 26 -22.67 3.50 2.84
CA ASP A 26 -22.16 4.56 1.97
C ASP A 26 -21.22 4.04 0.87
N GLY A 27 -20.99 2.72 0.80
CA GLY A 27 -20.07 2.09 -0.15
C GLY A 27 -18.61 2.03 0.33
N THR A 28 -18.33 2.45 1.57
CA THR A 28 -17.00 2.33 2.18
C THR A 28 -16.67 0.86 2.44
N VAL A 29 -15.52 0.39 1.99
CA VAL A 29 -15.01 -0.96 2.29
C VAL A 29 -13.83 -0.80 3.22
N SER A 30 -13.99 -1.24 4.47
CA SER A 30 -12.96 -1.17 5.48
C SER A 30 -12.46 -2.55 5.86
N VAL A 31 -11.15 -2.72 6.00
CA VAL A 31 -10.57 -3.92 6.62
C VAL A 31 -9.78 -3.52 7.85
N THR A 32 -9.96 -4.26 8.94
CA THR A 32 -9.11 -4.12 10.12
C THR A 32 -7.98 -5.14 10.07
N VAL A 33 -6.74 -4.66 10.12
CA VAL A 33 -5.53 -5.49 10.25
C VAL A 33 -4.70 -4.87 11.36
N GLY A 34 -4.37 -5.67 12.38
CA GLY A 34 -3.50 -5.24 13.47
C GLY A 34 -3.88 -3.90 14.15
N GLY A 35 -5.16 -3.74 14.50
CA GLY A 35 -5.67 -2.52 15.15
C GLY A 35 -5.79 -1.29 14.23
N VAL A 36 -5.36 -1.40 12.97
CA VAL A 36 -5.49 -0.36 11.93
C VAL A 36 -6.67 -0.67 11.03
N VAL A 37 -7.49 0.34 10.76
CA VAL A 37 -8.62 0.27 9.84
C VAL A 37 -8.24 0.95 8.52
N PHE A 38 -8.30 0.19 7.42
CA PHE A 38 -8.00 0.66 6.07
C PHE A 38 -9.28 0.91 5.28
N ASP A 39 -9.53 2.15 4.87
CA ASP A 39 -10.52 2.49 3.85
C ASP A 39 -9.87 2.40 2.45
N ARG A 40 -10.33 1.42 1.66
CA ARG A 40 -9.87 1.17 0.29
C ARG A 40 -10.90 1.58 -0.77
N SER A 41 -11.92 2.37 -0.42
CA SER A 41 -12.99 2.78 -1.33
C SER A 41 -12.52 3.56 -2.57
N LYS A 42 -11.38 4.25 -2.46
CA LYS A 42 -10.73 4.99 -3.56
C LYS A 42 -9.47 4.29 -4.11
N ASN A 43 -9.31 3.01 -3.81
CA ASN A 43 -8.18 2.23 -4.29
C ASN A 43 -8.44 1.70 -5.72
N GLY A 44 -7.39 1.26 -6.41
CA GLY A 44 -7.54 0.51 -7.65
C GLY A 44 -8.26 -0.82 -7.42
N SER A 45 -9.13 -1.20 -8.35
CA SER A 45 -9.96 -2.40 -8.24
C SER A 45 -9.94 -3.21 -9.54
N GLY A 46 -10.39 -4.46 -9.46
CA GLY A 46 -10.44 -5.40 -10.59
C GLY A 46 -9.26 -6.37 -10.63
N ALA A 47 -9.41 -7.45 -11.40
CA ALA A 47 -8.46 -8.57 -11.44
C ALA A 47 -7.06 -8.21 -11.96
N SER A 48 -6.92 -7.07 -12.63
CA SER A 48 -5.66 -6.59 -13.19
C SER A 48 -5.04 -5.45 -12.40
N ALA A 49 -5.65 -5.03 -11.28
CA ALA A 49 -5.04 -4.09 -10.37
C ALA A 49 -3.94 -4.80 -9.56
N GLY A 50 -2.84 -4.11 -9.29
CA GLY A 50 -1.70 -4.71 -8.60
C GLY A 50 -1.00 -3.77 -7.63
N ALA A 51 -0.21 -4.36 -6.74
CA ALA A 51 0.57 -3.63 -5.75
C ALA A 51 1.74 -2.89 -6.41
N LEU A 52 2.10 -1.75 -5.83
CA LEU A 52 3.26 -0.97 -6.25
C LEU A 52 4.55 -1.60 -5.72
N THR A 53 5.61 -1.51 -6.51
CA THR A 53 6.98 -1.79 -6.10
C THR A 53 7.71 -0.47 -5.86
N SER A 54 8.27 -0.26 -4.67
CA SER A 54 9.05 0.94 -4.35
C SER A 54 10.19 1.13 -5.36
N ALA A 55 10.38 2.37 -5.83
CA ALA A 55 11.49 2.75 -6.70
C ALA A 55 12.84 2.85 -5.95
N THR A 56 12.81 2.68 -4.62
CA THR A 56 13.97 2.73 -3.73
C THR A 56 14.08 1.45 -2.89
N SER A 57 15.04 1.38 -1.98
CA SER A 57 15.15 0.27 -1.01
C SER A 57 14.20 0.39 0.19
N TRP A 58 13.35 1.41 0.23
CA TRP A 58 12.35 1.59 1.28
C TRP A 58 11.29 0.49 1.23
N THR A 59 10.87 0.05 2.42
CA THR A 59 9.77 -0.87 2.64
C THR A 59 8.86 -0.31 3.74
N PRO A 60 7.55 -0.61 3.72
CA PRO A 60 6.69 -0.30 4.85
C PRO A 60 7.18 -1.00 6.14
N PRO A 61 6.78 -0.52 7.32
CA PRO A 61 7.22 -1.09 8.58
C PRO A 61 6.66 -2.51 8.73
N PRO A 62 7.50 -3.52 9.03
CA PRO A 62 7.07 -4.92 9.12
C PRO A 62 6.23 -5.21 10.36
N CYS A 63 6.26 -4.31 11.34
CA CYS A 63 5.50 -4.37 12.57
C CYS A 63 5.31 -2.95 13.13
N TRP A 64 4.27 -2.77 13.94
CA TRP A 64 3.97 -1.49 14.58
C TRP A 64 3.31 -1.69 15.95
N TYR A 65 3.40 -0.68 16.81
CA TYR A 65 2.66 -0.67 18.09
C TYR A 65 1.43 0.22 17.97
N ALA A 66 0.29 -0.31 18.38
CA ALA A 66 -0.97 0.41 18.43
C ALA A 66 -1.79 -0.06 19.65
N PRO A 67 -2.83 0.68 20.07
CA PRO A 67 -3.75 0.25 21.12
C PRO A 67 -4.29 -1.16 20.84
N LYS A 68 -4.07 -2.11 21.76
CA LYS A 68 -4.49 -3.50 21.60
C LYS A 68 -5.39 -3.99 22.73
N TYR A 69 -5.10 -3.61 23.98
CA TYR A 69 -5.82 -4.12 25.14
C TYR A 69 -6.31 -3.02 26.08
N THR A 70 -7.52 -3.19 26.61
CA THR A 70 -7.92 -2.62 27.90
C THR A 70 -7.20 -3.34 29.05
N PRO A 71 -7.15 -2.77 30.27
CA PRO A 71 -6.65 -3.45 31.47
C PRO A 71 -7.17 -4.88 31.66
N GLU A 72 -8.48 -5.06 31.52
CA GLU A 72 -9.16 -6.34 31.72
C GLU A 72 -8.85 -7.34 30.60
N GLN A 73 -8.69 -6.88 29.36
CA GLN A 73 -8.30 -7.73 28.24
C GLN A 73 -6.86 -8.21 28.40
N LEU A 74 -5.93 -7.32 28.77
CA LEU A 74 -4.52 -7.71 28.97
C LEU A 74 -4.40 -8.76 30.07
N GLN A 75 -5.11 -8.57 31.20
CA GLN A 75 -5.16 -9.55 32.27
C GLN A 75 -5.63 -10.92 31.76
N LYS A 76 -6.74 -10.96 31.01
CA LYS A 76 -7.29 -12.21 30.46
C LYS A 76 -6.36 -12.90 29.47
N THR A 77 -5.51 -12.14 28.76
CA THR A 77 -4.51 -12.69 27.86
C THR A 77 -3.31 -13.26 28.63
N MET A 78 -2.84 -12.57 29.68
CA MET A 78 -1.59 -12.91 30.36
C MET A 78 -1.73 -13.96 31.47
N GLU A 79 -2.77 -13.88 32.29
CA GLU A 79 -2.93 -14.81 33.43
C GLU A 79 -2.95 -16.29 33.01
N PRO A 80 -3.66 -16.71 31.94
CA PRO A 80 -3.62 -18.11 31.51
C PRO A 80 -2.23 -18.59 31.10
N VAL A 81 -1.40 -17.71 30.52
CA VAL A 81 -0.02 -18.04 30.13
C VAL A 81 0.83 -18.31 31.36
N TRP A 82 0.72 -17.46 32.39
CA TRP A 82 1.46 -17.63 33.64
C TRP A 82 1.00 -18.85 34.43
N GLU A 83 -0.30 -19.13 34.48
CA GLU A 83 -0.84 -20.30 35.19
C GLU A 83 -0.52 -21.62 34.48
N ALA A 84 -0.32 -21.60 33.16
CA ALA A 84 0.12 -22.78 32.41
C ALA A 84 1.57 -23.19 32.75
N GLY A 85 2.39 -22.27 33.27
CA GLY A 85 3.79 -22.51 33.66
C GLY A 85 4.72 -22.89 32.51
N SER A 86 4.30 -22.72 31.25
CA SER A 86 5.06 -23.10 30.04
C SER A 86 6.20 -22.15 29.71
N THR A 87 6.19 -20.95 30.28
CA THR A 87 7.14 -19.84 30.08
C THR A 87 8.27 -19.83 31.11
N GLY A 88 8.12 -20.56 32.22
CA GLY A 88 9.09 -20.67 33.30
C GLY A 88 8.89 -19.61 34.40
N TYR A 89 9.11 -20.04 35.66
CA TYR A 89 8.83 -19.25 36.87
C TYR A 89 9.48 -17.85 36.88
N GLU A 90 10.74 -17.74 36.45
CA GLU A 90 11.46 -16.45 36.46
C GLU A 90 10.83 -15.43 35.52
N TRP A 91 10.35 -15.87 34.34
CA TRP A 91 9.67 -15.00 33.40
C TRP A 91 8.29 -14.60 33.94
N ASP A 92 7.50 -15.55 34.43
CA ASP A 92 6.16 -15.27 34.99
C ASP A 92 6.23 -14.29 36.17
N ALA A 93 7.22 -14.46 37.05
CA ALA A 93 7.45 -13.54 38.17
C ALA A 93 7.78 -12.12 37.69
N LYS A 94 8.62 -11.98 36.65
CA LYS A 94 8.94 -10.67 36.05
C LYS A 94 7.71 -9.99 35.44
N GLN A 95 6.85 -10.76 34.78
CA GLN A 95 5.62 -10.25 34.18
C GLN A 95 4.60 -9.82 35.25
N ARG A 96 4.46 -10.60 36.33
CA ARG A 96 3.64 -10.20 37.50
C ARG A 96 4.19 -8.95 38.18
N ASP A 97 5.52 -8.85 38.35
CA ASP A 97 6.15 -7.62 38.87
C ASP A 97 5.82 -6.40 38.01
N ARG A 98 5.85 -6.58 36.68
CA ARG A 98 5.55 -5.53 35.70
C ARG A 98 4.10 -5.06 35.72
N TYR A 99 3.15 -5.99 35.66
CA TYR A 99 1.74 -5.68 35.43
C TYR A 99 0.88 -5.65 36.70
N VAL A 100 1.28 -6.35 37.76
CA VAL A 100 0.46 -6.54 38.98
C VAL A 100 1.06 -5.83 40.18
N GLU A 101 2.36 -5.95 40.41
CA GLU A 101 3.00 -5.55 41.68
C GLU A 101 3.46 -4.08 41.72
N GLY A 102 3.26 -3.32 40.64
CA GLY A 102 3.51 -1.88 40.61
C GLY A 102 4.84 -1.46 39.97
N LYS A 103 5.48 -2.29 39.14
CA LYS A 103 6.79 -1.99 38.52
C LYS A 103 6.80 -2.13 36.97
N PRO A 104 6.12 -1.26 36.20
CA PRO A 104 5.59 0.04 36.59
C PRO A 104 4.06 0.06 36.81
N TYR A 105 3.36 -1.04 36.51
CA TYR A 105 1.90 -1.08 36.54
C TYR A 105 1.40 -1.90 37.72
N LYS A 106 0.30 -1.44 38.30
CA LYS A 106 -0.36 -2.09 39.42
C LYS A 106 -1.72 -2.58 38.99
N ASP A 107 -2.02 -3.86 39.25
CA ASP A 107 -3.30 -4.49 38.88
C ASP A 107 -3.75 -4.15 37.44
N PHE A 108 -2.83 -4.28 36.49
CA PHE A 108 -3.00 -3.95 35.07
C PHE A 108 -3.53 -2.53 34.80
N ASN A 109 -3.29 -1.56 35.69
CA ASN A 109 -3.88 -0.21 35.60
C ASN A 109 -5.41 -0.22 35.51
N LYS A 110 -6.12 -1.15 36.16
CA LYS A 110 -7.60 -1.20 36.16
C LYS A 110 -8.26 0.09 36.68
N ASP A 111 -7.59 0.83 37.56
CA ASP A 111 -8.03 2.16 38.02
C ASP A 111 -8.02 3.23 36.90
N LYS A 112 -7.33 2.94 35.79
CA LYS A 112 -7.29 3.72 34.56
C LYS A 112 -8.15 3.14 33.42
N THR A 113 -9.02 2.16 33.66
CA THR A 113 -9.96 1.67 32.63
C THR A 113 -10.73 2.84 31.99
N GLY A 114 -10.74 2.87 30.66
CA GLY A 114 -11.36 3.95 29.87
C GLY A 114 -10.58 5.26 29.81
N LYS A 115 -9.35 5.31 30.33
CA LYS A 115 -8.46 6.48 30.28
C LYS A 115 -7.21 6.25 29.43
N GLY A 116 -7.14 5.14 28.70
CA GLY A 116 -5.97 4.73 27.94
C GLY A 116 -6.05 3.26 27.56
N TYR A 117 -4.96 2.78 26.95
CA TYR A 117 -4.84 1.41 26.46
C TYR A 117 -3.44 0.88 26.71
N PHE A 118 -3.32 -0.44 26.85
CA PHE A 118 -2.05 -1.11 26.60
C PHE A 118 -1.87 -1.24 25.09
N TRP A 119 -0.77 -0.67 24.63
CA TRP A 119 -0.27 -0.83 23.28
C TRP A 119 0.61 -2.06 23.24
N ASP A 120 0.57 -2.76 22.12
CA ASP A 120 1.33 -3.98 21.88
C ASP A 120 1.56 -4.10 20.37
N SER A 121 2.47 -4.99 19.97
CA SER A 121 2.86 -5.13 18.59
C SER A 121 1.78 -5.82 17.75
N PHE A 122 1.74 -5.40 16.50
CA PHE A 122 1.09 -6.07 15.39
C PHE A 122 2.12 -6.31 14.31
N VAL A 123 1.96 -7.41 13.57
CA VAL A 123 2.89 -7.86 12.54
C VAL A 123 2.16 -7.88 11.20
N ASP A 124 2.85 -7.47 10.14
CA ASP A 124 2.43 -7.77 8.78
C ASP A 124 2.83 -9.21 8.43
N GLU A 125 1.86 -10.13 8.42
CA GLU A 125 2.09 -11.57 8.17
C GLU A 125 2.67 -11.85 6.77
N ASP A 126 2.48 -10.94 5.80
CA ASP A 126 3.02 -11.06 4.46
C ASP A 126 4.51 -10.63 4.38
N PHE A 127 5.11 -10.20 5.50
CA PHE A 127 6.47 -9.64 5.58
C PHE A 127 7.46 -10.52 6.38
N PRO A 128 8.10 -11.53 5.74
CA PRO A 128 9.02 -12.44 6.41
C PRO A 128 10.34 -11.82 6.95
N PRO A 129 10.88 -10.66 6.47
CA PRO A 129 12.00 -10.00 7.16
C PRO A 129 11.52 -8.87 8.09
N GLY A 130 11.93 -8.93 9.36
CA GLY A 130 11.78 -7.83 10.33
C GLY A 130 10.52 -7.86 11.19
N TRP A 131 9.69 -8.91 11.07
CA TRP A 131 8.51 -9.11 11.94
C TRP A 131 8.87 -9.17 13.43
N ASP A 132 10.09 -9.59 13.75
CA ASP A 132 10.66 -9.70 15.09
C ASP A 132 11.31 -8.39 15.59
N ALA A 133 11.19 -7.28 14.84
CA ALA A 133 11.74 -5.99 15.26
C ALA A 133 10.94 -5.33 16.40
N CYS A 134 9.64 -5.63 16.50
CA CYS A 134 8.78 -5.09 17.55
C CYS A 134 8.80 -6.00 18.79
N THR A 135 9.78 -5.73 19.68
CA THR A 135 10.10 -6.55 20.86
C THR A 135 9.63 -5.99 22.21
N GLU A 136 9.02 -4.81 22.24
CA GLU A 136 8.54 -4.17 23.46
C GLU A 136 7.38 -4.97 24.05
N GLU A 137 7.46 -5.21 25.35
CA GLU A 137 6.37 -5.74 26.16
C GLU A 137 5.20 -4.73 26.19
N PRO A 138 3.93 -5.18 26.28
CA PRO A 138 2.79 -4.29 26.36
C PRO A 138 3.01 -3.11 27.32
N PHE A 139 2.72 -1.91 26.84
CA PHE A 139 2.96 -0.67 27.58
C PHE A 139 1.74 0.24 27.55
N TRP A 140 1.51 0.93 28.67
CA TRP A 140 0.36 1.81 28.83
C TRP A 140 0.59 3.16 28.18
N VAL A 141 -0.41 3.64 27.44
CA VAL A 141 -0.49 5.02 26.95
C VAL A 141 -1.84 5.60 27.37
N ASP A 142 -1.81 6.75 28.04
CA ASP A 142 -3.03 7.47 28.44
C ASP A 142 -3.74 8.05 27.19
N GLN A 143 -5.06 8.09 27.21
CA GLN A 143 -5.87 8.56 26.08
C GLN A 143 -5.66 10.07 25.88
N GLY A 144 -5.34 10.46 24.65
CA GLY A 144 -5.06 11.85 24.28
C GLY A 144 -3.58 12.23 24.36
N ASP A 145 -2.74 11.37 24.96
CA ASP A 145 -1.29 11.52 24.85
C ASP A 145 -0.83 11.13 23.43
N PRO A 146 0.24 11.76 22.92
CA PRO A 146 0.81 11.37 21.64
C PRO A 146 1.42 9.96 21.72
N PRO A 147 1.53 9.25 20.58
CA PRO A 147 2.31 8.01 20.49
C PRO A 147 3.71 8.19 21.09
N PRO A 148 4.22 7.23 21.90
CA PRO A 148 5.55 7.35 22.52
C PRO A 148 6.65 7.48 21.47
N ALA A 149 7.43 8.56 21.53
CA ALA A 149 8.46 8.86 20.54
C ALA A 149 9.72 8.00 20.67
N ASP A 150 9.93 7.36 21.82
CA ASP A 150 11.04 6.45 22.13
C ASP A 150 10.75 5.00 21.70
N VAL A 151 9.50 4.67 21.40
CA VAL A 151 9.10 3.36 20.89
C VAL A 151 9.11 3.39 19.36
N GLN A 152 10.10 2.73 18.76
CA GLN A 152 10.18 2.58 17.32
C GLN A 152 8.90 1.93 16.77
N ASN A 153 8.39 2.46 15.65
CA ASN A 153 7.15 2.03 15.00
C ASN A 153 5.89 2.13 15.88
N ALA A 154 5.91 2.90 16.97
CA ALA A 154 4.66 3.35 17.57
C ALA A 154 3.85 4.12 16.53
N VAL A 155 2.56 3.82 16.42
CA VAL A 155 1.74 4.33 15.32
C VAL A 155 1.66 5.86 15.32
N THR A 156 2.28 6.47 14.32
CA THR A 156 2.18 7.90 14.00
C THR A 156 1.39 8.10 12.69
N PRO A 157 0.98 9.33 12.33
CA PRO A 157 0.44 9.59 10.99
C PRO A 157 1.38 9.12 9.86
N GLU A 158 2.69 9.20 10.05
CA GLU A 158 3.66 8.73 9.05
C GLU A 158 3.64 7.20 8.93
N ILE A 159 3.69 6.47 10.05
CA ILE A 159 3.56 5.00 10.04
C ILE A 159 2.23 4.57 9.39
N LEU A 160 1.13 5.28 9.67
CA LEU A 160 -0.16 5.01 9.01
C LEU A 160 -0.12 5.28 7.50
N ALA A 161 0.62 6.29 7.05
CA ALA A 161 0.79 6.56 5.63
C ALA A 161 1.63 5.48 4.94
N GLU A 162 2.68 4.97 5.59
CA GLU A 162 3.49 3.86 5.09
C GLU A 162 2.67 2.57 4.96
N LEU A 163 1.87 2.25 5.97
CA LEU A 163 0.94 1.11 5.94
C LEU A 163 -0.14 1.31 4.87
N ALA A 164 -0.70 2.52 4.72
CA ALA A 164 -1.65 2.83 3.66
C ALA A 164 -1.03 2.68 2.26
N TYR A 165 0.25 3.04 2.09
CA TYR A 165 0.97 2.84 0.84
C TYR A 165 1.11 1.34 0.49
N ALA A 166 1.45 0.48 1.46
CA ALA A 166 1.50 -0.98 1.24
C ALA A 166 0.17 -1.56 0.68
N GLU A 167 -0.94 -0.91 1.03
CA GLU A 167 -2.29 -1.30 0.61
C GLU A 167 -2.73 -0.73 -0.73
N ILE A 168 -1.98 0.21 -1.32
CA ILE A 168 -2.31 0.78 -2.62
C ILE A 168 -2.28 -0.31 -3.69
N ARG A 169 -3.33 -0.33 -4.50
CA ARG A 169 -3.44 -1.10 -5.73
C ARG A 169 -3.70 -0.12 -6.86
N VAL A 170 -2.93 -0.22 -7.93
CA VAL A 170 -3.05 0.63 -9.11
C VAL A 170 -3.58 -0.19 -10.30
N PRO A 171 -4.29 0.43 -11.24
CA PRO A 171 -4.82 -0.27 -12.42
C PRO A 171 -3.69 -0.81 -13.31
N SER A 172 -4.05 -1.75 -14.19
CA SER A 172 -3.10 -2.35 -15.14
C SER A 172 -2.51 -1.31 -16.06
N THR A 173 -1.22 -1.44 -16.35
CA THR A 173 -0.47 -0.53 -17.23
C THR A 173 -0.41 -1.00 -18.68
N LYS A 174 -1.38 -1.81 -19.13
CA LYS A 174 -1.48 -2.16 -20.55
C LYS A 174 -1.74 -0.90 -21.37
N VAL A 175 -0.80 -0.59 -22.24
CA VAL A 175 -0.88 0.60 -23.09
C VAL A 175 -1.73 0.32 -24.31
N THR A 176 -2.54 1.30 -24.69
CA THR A 176 -3.22 1.26 -25.98
C THR A 176 -2.20 1.57 -27.07
N LEU A 177 -2.12 0.71 -28.08
CA LEU A 177 -1.22 0.86 -29.22
C LEU A 177 -1.98 1.26 -30.48
N ALA A 178 -1.34 2.07 -31.32
CA ALA A 178 -1.76 2.29 -32.70
C ALA A 178 -0.56 2.12 -33.66
N PRO A 179 -0.58 1.13 -34.57
CA PRO A 179 -1.64 0.12 -34.78
C PRO A 179 -1.88 -0.78 -33.55
N ALA A 180 -3.15 -1.16 -33.32
CA ALA A 180 -3.52 -2.02 -32.19
C ALA A 180 -3.18 -3.51 -32.43
N ALA A 181 -3.11 -3.91 -33.70
CA ALA A 181 -2.69 -5.25 -34.12
C ALA A 181 -1.19 -5.26 -34.44
N ALA A 182 -0.75 -6.17 -35.32
CA ALA A 182 0.63 -6.21 -35.78
C ALA A 182 1.08 -4.86 -36.35
N THR A 183 2.22 -4.38 -35.87
CA THR A 183 2.91 -3.22 -36.44
C THR A 183 3.89 -3.66 -37.51
N LYS A 184 4.52 -2.70 -38.19
CA LYS A 184 5.45 -2.95 -39.29
C LYS A 184 6.83 -2.43 -38.96
N VAL A 185 7.84 -3.07 -39.54
CA VAL A 185 9.22 -2.57 -39.48
C VAL A 185 9.25 -1.13 -39.98
N ASN A 186 9.94 -0.26 -39.23
CA ASN A 186 10.05 1.18 -39.47
C ASN A 186 8.75 2.00 -39.38
N LEU A 187 7.63 1.41 -38.94
CA LEU A 187 6.42 2.16 -38.64
C LEU A 187 6.43 2.63 -37.17
N PRO A 188 6.29 3.95 -36.89
CA PRO A 188 6.06 4.42 -35.53
C PRO A 188 4.73 3.89 -34.98
N THR A 189 4.81 3.12 -33.89
CA THR A 189 3.66 2.66 -33.11
C THR A 189 3.45 3.65 -31.97
N TRP A 190 2.28 4.29 -31.95
CA TRP A 190 1.88 5.20 -30.87
C TRP A 190 1.45 4.38 -29.65
N ALA A 191 1.76 4.89 -28.45
CA ALA A 191 1.36 4.30 -27.18
C ALA A 191 0.79 5.37 -26.25
N TRP A 192 -0.30 5.06 -25.55
CA TRP A 192 -0.87 5.93 -24.52
C TRP A 192 -1.65 5.11 -23.49
N LEU A 193 -1.90 5.71 -22.33
CA LEU A 193 -2.78 5.16 -21.30
C LEU A 193 -4.16 5.80 -21.38
N ASP A 194 -5.21 5.03 -21.09
CA ASP A 194 -6.56 5.56 -21.05
C ASP A 194 -6.76 6.41 -19.78
N VAL A 195 -7.20 7.65 -19.98
CA VAL A 195 -7.44 8.64 -18.93
C VAL A 195 -8.56 8.19 -17.98
N ALA A 196 -9.48 7.35 -18.44
CA ALA A 196 -10.54 6.80 -17.60
C ALA A 196 -9.98 5.91 -16.49
N ASP A 197 -8.96 5.11 -16.81
CA ASP A 197 -8.34 4.15 -15.91
C ASP A 197 -7.20 4.79 -15.11
N PHE A 198 -6.58 5.83 -15.64
CA PHE A 198 -5.32 6.34 -15.13
C PHE A 198 -5.46 7.58 -14.23
N LYS A 199 -6.18 7.39 -13.12
CA LYS A 199 -6.50 8.44 -12.13
C LYS A 199 -5.75 8.20 -10.81
N PRO A 200 -5.59 9.24 -9.98
CA PRO A 200 -5.07 9.05 -8.63
C PRO A 200 -5.92 8.05 -7.84
N VAL A 201 -5.25 7.15 -7.14
CA VAL A 201 -5.86 6.22 -6.19
C VAL A 201 -5.35 6.52 -4.78
N SER A 202 -6.13 6.19 -3.76
CA SER A 202 -5.75 6.45 -2.38
C SER A 202 -6.26 5.39 -1.43
N VAL A 203 -5.51 5.16 -0.36
CA VAL A 203 -5.92 4.36 0.79
C VAL A 203 -5.80 5.22 2.04
N THR A 204 -6.78 5.12 2.93
CA THR A 204 -6.73 5.79 4.25
C THR A 204 -6.57 4.75 5.33
N ALA A 205 -5.50 4.86 6.13
CA ALA A 205 -5.31 4.08 7.34
C ALA A 205 -5.72 4.90 8.57
N SER A 206 -6.29 4.24 9.58
CA SER A 206 -6.74 4.91 10.79
C SER A 206 -6.67 4.02 12.02
N VAL A 207 -6.50 4.64 13.19
CA VAL A 207 -6.64 4.01 14.50
C VAL A 207 -7.75 4.77 15.25
N PRO A 208 -9.01 4.35 15.13
CA PRO A 208 -10.16 5.10 15.67
C PRO A 208 -10.14 5.29 17.19
N ALA A 209 -9.38 4.48 17.92
CA ALA A 209 -9.26 4.57 19.38
C ALA A 209 -8.49 5.80 19.86
N ILE A 210 -7.65 6.38 19.00
CA ILE A 210 -6.76 7.52 19.30
C ILE A 210 -6.89 8.63 18.25
N ASP A 211 -7.95 8.59 17.42
CA ASP A 211 -8.27 9.59 16.40
C ASP A 211 -7.10 9.91 15.42
N LEU A 212 -6.25 8.93 15.17
CA LEU A 212 -5.18 9.03 14.18
C LEU A 212 -5.65 8.51 12.81
N THR A 213 -5.30 9.24 11.77
CA THR A 213 -5.49 8.83 10.39
C THR A 213 -4.37 9.36 9.50
N ALA A 214 -4.09 8.63 8.43
CA ALA A 214 -3.31 9.11 7.32
C ALA A 214 -3.84 8.53 6.00
N THR A 215 -3.78 9.33 4.94
CA THR A 215 -4.19 8.97 3.59
C THR A 215 -2.97 9.02 2.69
N ALA A 216 -2.59 7.87 2.12
CA ALA A 216 -1.58 7.80 1.05
C ALA A 216 -2.28 7.86 -0.31
N THR A 217 -1.79 8.70 -1.20
CA THR A 217 -2.32 8.93 -2.56
C THR A 217 -1.24 8.65 -3.59
N ALA A 218 -1.51 7.72 -4.50
CA ALA A 218 -0.65 7.46 -5.65
C ALA A 218 -1.15 8.25 -6.86
N ARG A 219 -0.30 9.13 -7.40
CA ARG A 219 -0.55 9.89 -8.61
C ARG A 219 0.36 9.43 -9.72
N PRO A 220 -0.15 9.16 -10.93
CA PRO A 220 0.73 8.75 -11.99
C PRO A 220 1.62 9.91 -12.44
N GLN A 221 2.89 9.60 -12.73
CA GLN A 221 3.89 10.60 -13.08
C GLN A 221 4.47 10.37 -14.48
N SER A 222 4.83 9.13 -14.81
CA SER A 222 5.41 8.81 -16.12
C SER A 222 5.24 7.35 -16.50
N LEU A 223 5.34 7.06 -17.80
CA LEU A 223 5.35 5.72 -18.37
C LEU A 223 6.69 5.45 -19.02
N ARG A 224 7.36 4.39 -18.60
CA ARG A 224 8.52 3.83 -19.29
C ARG A 224 8.08 2.72 -20.24
N ILE A 225 8.48 2.86 -21.51
CA ILE A 225 8.31 1.84 -22.55
C ILE A 225 9.65 1.17 -22.82
N GLU A 226 9.67 -0.14 -22.64
CA GLU A 226 10.80 -0.98 -23.01
C GLU A 226 10.37 -1.91 -24.15
N PRO A 227 10.91 -1.74 -25.37
CA PRO A 227 10.42 -2.44 -26.56
C PRO A 227 10.49 -3.98 -26.55
N GLY A 228 11.22 -4.59 -25.60
CA GLY A 228 11.49 -6.03 -25.58
C GLY A 228 12.57 -6.48 -26.57
N THR A 229 13.24 -5.55 -27.25
CA THR A 229 14.36 -5.81 -28.17
C THR A 229 15.29 -4.60 -28.27
N LYS A 230 16.56 -4.85 -28.59
CA LYS A 230 17.54 -3.82 -28.94
C LYS A 230 17.33 -3.23 -30.34
N ASP A 231 16.61 -3.95 -31.20
CA ASP A 231 16.34 -3.55 -32.58
C ASP A 231 15.08 -2.66 -32.64
N ALA A 232 15.04 -1.62 -31.80
CA ALA A 232 13.92 -0.68 -31.71
C ALA A 232 14.39 0.70 -31.22
N VAL A 233 13.61 1.73 -31.54
CA VAL A 233 13.78 3.11 -31.04
C VAL A 233 12.50 3.52 -30.33
N THR A 234 12.63 4.14 -29.17
CA THR A 234 11.50 4.67 -28.39
C THR A 234 11.21 6.14 -28.72
N TYR A 235 9.98 6.55 -28.42
CA TYR A 235 9.54 7.94 -28.47
C TYR A 235 8.92 8.30 -27.12
N PRO A 236 9.42 9.34 -26.43
CA PRO A 236 10.66 10.04 -26.73
C PRO A 236 11.88 9.09 -26.64
N ALA A 237 13.05 9.54 -27.09
CA ALA A 237 14.25 8.69 -27.14
C ALA A 237 14.69 8.14 -25.77
N SER A 238 14.27 8.76 -24.66
CA SER A 238 14.48 8.24 -23.31
C SER A 238 13.65 7.00 -23.00
N GLY A 239 12.60 6.72 -23.79
CA GLY A 239 11.56 5.74 -23.48
C GLY A 239 10.65 6.13 -22.33
N VAL A 240 10.77 7.35 -21.78
CA VAL A 240 9.97 7.84 -20.66
C VAL A 240 9.01 8.92 -21.15
N CYS A 241 7.72 8.64 -21.05
CA CYS A 241 6.64 9.53 -21.40
C CYS A 241 6.09 10.17 -20.12
N GLU A 242 6.36 11.46 -19.92
CA GLU A 242 5.85 12.21 -18.76
C GLU A 242 4.33 12.39 -18.83
N ALA A 243 3.71 12.49 -17.67
CA ALA A 243 2.30 12.84 -17.55
C ALA A 243 2.08 14.33 -17.86
N ASP A 244 1.01 14.59 -18.62
CA ASP A 244 0.42 15.90 -18.83
C ASP A 244 -0.97 15.90 -18.20
N GLY A 245 -1.05 16.39 -16.95
CA GLY A 245 -2.26 16.31 -16.13
C GLY A 245 -2.64 14.87 -15.81
N ASP A 246 -3.80 14.43 -16.30
CA ASP A 246 -4.32 13.06 -16.13
C ASP A 246 -3.99 12.13 -17.30
N ARG A 247 -3.09 12.54 -18.20
CA ARG A 247 -2.79 11.82 -19.44
C ARG A 247 -1.32 11.45 -19.53
N ILE A 248 -1.04 10.25 -20.05
CA ILE A 248 0.28 9.88 -20.53
C ILE A 248 0.20 9.44 -21.98
N GLY A 249 0.95 10.12 -22.84
CA GLY A 249 0.86 9.97 -24.29
C GLY A 249 -0.35 10.71 -24.87
N GLU A 250 -0.57 10.52 -26.17
CA GLU A 250 -1.66 11.14 -26.91
C GLU A 250 -2.44 10.07 -27.67
N PRO A 251 -3.76 9.96 -27.49
CA PRO A 251 -4.57 9.06 -28.30
C PRO A 251 -4.38 9.33 -29.80
N TYR A 252 -4.10 8.25 -30.55
CA TYR A 252 -3.92 8.38 -31.99
C TYR A 252 -5.23 8.81 -32.66
N ALA A 253 -5.13 9.76 -33.59
CA ALA A 253 -6.24 10.20 -34.41
C ALA A 253 -5.88 10.09 -35.90
N LYS A 254 -6.88 9.79 -36.74
CA LYS A 254 -6.70 9.74 -38.20
C LYS A 254 -6.10 11.05 -38.70
N GLY A 255 -5.11 10.95 -39.60
CA GLY A 255 -4.36 12.09 -40.12
C GLY A 255 -3.06 12.41 -39.37
N LYS A 256 -2.71 11.66 -38.32
CA LYS A 256 -1.42 11.79 -37.61
C LYS A 256 -0.36 10.76 -38.03
N ALA A 257 -0.56 10.07 -39.14
CA ALA A 257 0.34 8.99 -39.58
C ALA A 257 1.78 9.47 -39.83
N ASP A 258 1.94 10.72 -40.30
CA ASP A 258 3.26 11.31 -40.58
C ASP A 258 3.89 12.01 -39.37
N ARG A 259 3.21 12.01 -38.21
CA ARG A 259 3.73 12.63 -36.98
C ARG A 259 4.50 11.61 -36.16
N THR A 260 5.59 12.08 -35.55
CA THR A 260 6.26 11.36 -34.47
C THR A 260 5.32 11.26 -33.27
N PRO A 261 5.09 10.04 -32.73
CA PRO A 261 4.30 9.88 -31.51
C PRO A 261 4.96 10.60 -30.34
N PRO A 262 4.19 11.26 -29.44
CA PRO A 262 4.75 11.81 -28.20
C PRO A 262 5.18 10.70 -27.24
N CYS A 263 4.54 9.53 -27.33
CA CYS A 263 4.88 8.33 -26.61
C CYS A 263 4.71 7.11 -27.52
N GLY A 264 5.71 6.22 -27.62
CA GLY A 264 5.64 5.08 -28.51
C GLY A 264 6.96 4.39 -28.81
N VAL A 265 6.94 3.55 -29.84
CA VAL A 265 8.09 2.73 -30.26
C VAL A 265 8.09 2.52 -31.77
N ARG A 266 9.27 2.43 -32.38
CA ARG A 266 9.46 1.97 -33.76
C ARG A 266 10.46 0.83 -33.79
N TYR A 267 9.99 -0.32 -34.24
CA TYR A 267 10.82 -1.51 -34.39
C TYR A 267 11.61 -1.47 -35.70
N LEU A 268 12.86 -1.90 -35.64
CA LEU A 268 13.81 -1.92 -36.76
C LEU A 268 13.95 -3.31 -37.39
N ARG A 269 13.36 -4.34 -36.78
CA ARG A 269 13.40 -5.72 -37.24
C ARG A 269 12.05 -6.41 -37.02
N SER A 270 11.76 -7.39 -37.89
CA SER A 270 10.61 -8.30 -37.77
C SER A 270 10.74 -9.20 -36.53
N SER A 271 9.62 -9.49 -35.88
CA SER A 271 9.57 -10.50 -34.82
C SER A 271 9.53 -11.94 -35.37
N GLY A 272 9.48 -12.11 -36.70
CA GLY A 272 9.36 -13.41 -37.36
C GLY A 272 8.03 -14.08 -37.00
N ASP A 273 8.08 -15.36 -36.63
CA ASP A 273 6.92 -16.11 -36.14
C ASP A 273 6.63 -15.86 -34.65
N GLY A 274 7.44 -15.03 -33.98
CA GLY A 274 7.30 -14.69 -32.56
C GLY A 274 6.80 -13.27 -32.31
N THR A 275 7.00 -12.80 -31.08
CA THR A 275 6.60 -11.48 -30.58
C THR A 275 7.75 -10.80 -29.85
N TYR A 276 7.69 -9.48 -29.75
CA TYR A 276 8.51 -8.75 -28.78
C TYR A 276 7.70 -8.49 -27.51
N PRO A 277 8.23 -8.82 -26.31
CA PRO A 277 7.56 -8.56 -25.05
C PRO A 277 7.75 -7.09 -24.67
N LEU A 278 6.86 -6.22 -25.15
CA LEU A 278 6.89 -4.80 -24.79
C LEU A 278 6.48 -4.67 -23.33
N GLN A 279 7.34 -4.05 -22.52
CA GLN A 279 7.05 -3.75 -21.12
C GLN A 279 6.67 -2.28 -20.97
N ALA A 280 5.55 -2.04 -20.30
CA ALA A 280 5.01 -0.73 -19.99
C ALA A 280 4.94 -0.57 -18.47
N THR A 281 5.84 0.24 -17.91
CA THR A 281 5.98 0.45 -16.46
C THR A 281 5.62 1.89 -16.12
N VAL A 282 4.64 2.09 -15.26
CA VAL A 282 4.25 3.41 -14.76
C VAL A 282 4.95 3.69 -13.45
N THR A 283 5.50 4.89 -13.32
CA THR A 283 5.93 5.49 -12.06
C THR A 283 4.79 6.31 -11.46
N TRP A 284 4.54 6.10 -10.17
CA TRP A 284 3.51 6.74 -9.37
C TRP A 284 4.17 7.53 -8.25
N LYS A 285 3.95 8.85 -8.23
CA LYS A 285 4.33 9.71 -7.12
C LYS A 285 3.43 9.43 -5.92
N ILE A 286 4.00 9.23 -4.74
CA ILE A 286 3.25 8.95 -3.52
C ILE A 286 3.30 10.16 -2.59
N GLU A 287 2.13 10.72 -2.31
CA GLU A 287 1.95 11.84 -1.39
C GLU A 287 0.99 11.41 -0.27
N TRP A 288 1.19 11.91 0.94
CA TRP A 288 0.29 11.61 2.04
C TRP A 288 -0.06 12.82 2.90
N THR A 289 -1.20 12.71 3.58
CA THR A 289 -1.70 13.68 4.56
C THR A 289 -2.32 12.94 5.74
N GLY A 290 -2.29 13.52 6.94
CA GLY A 290 -2.81 12.87 8.15
C GLY A 290 -3.24 13.84 9.24
N THR A 291 -3.64 13.27 10.38
CA THR A 291 -4.11 14.01 11.56
C THR A 291 -3.11 15.10 11.97
N GLY A 292 -3.62 16.25 12.40
CA GLY A 292 -2.78 17.38 12.85
C GLY A 292 -2.11 18.15 11.71
N GLY A 293 -2.48 17.90 10.45
CA GLY A 293 -1.87 18.54 9.28
C GLY A 293 -0.51 17.94 8.90
N ALA A 294 -0.16 16.77 9.46
CA ALA A 294 1.00 16.01 9.04
C ALA A 294 0.86 15.58 7.58
N GLY A 295 1.98 15.44 6.87
CA GLY A 295 2.00 15.03 5.48
C GLY A 295 3.39 15.17 4.87
N GLY A 296 3.53 14.64 3.67
CA GLY A 296 4.79 14.65 2.94
C GLY A 296 4.74 13.76 1.71
N ASP A 297 5.92 13.48 1.18
CA ASP A 297 6.13 12.52 0.11
C ASP A 297 6.61 11.19 0.70
N LEU A 298 6.20 10.08 0.08
CA LEU A 298 6.80 8.76 0.26
C LEU A 298 7.53 8.38 -1.03
N PRO A 299 8.41 7.36 -1.00
CA PRO A 299 9.09 6.92 -2.21
C PRO A 299 8.12 6.59 -3.35
N ASP A 300 8.50 6.95 -4.56
CA ASP A 300 7.69 6.65 -5.74
C ASP A 300 7.50 5.13 -5.89
N GLY A 301 6.31 4.74 -6.33
CA GLY A 301 5.97 3.36 -6.64
C GLY A 301 6.00 3.09 -8.14
N THR A 302 6.32 1.87 -8.54
CA THR A 302 6.23 1.43 -9.92
C THR A 302 5.31 0.23 -10.07
N PHE A 303 4.57 0.18 -11.17
CA PHE A 303 3.79 -0.99 -11.55
C PHE A 303 3.84 -1.14 -13.06
N GLY A 304 3.97 -2.38 -13.54
CA GLY A 304 4.22 -2.64 -14.94
C GLY A 304 3.47 -3.87 -15.46
N ALA A 305 3.27 -3.90 -16.77
CA ALA A 305 2.67 -5.01 -17.49
C ALA A 305 3.43 -5.26 -18.79
N THR A 306 3.47 -6.52 -19.20
CA THR A 306 4.03 -6.93 -20.47
C THR A 306 2.92 -7.21 -21.47
N GLN A 307 3.11 -6.76 -22.71
CA GLN A 307 2.22 -7.07 -23.83
C GLN A 307 3.03 -7.46 -25.07
N ASP A 308 2.56 -8.50 -25.74
CA ASP A 308 3.21 -9.00 -26.95
C ASP A 308 2.93 -8.12 -28.16
N VAL A 309 3.99 -7.75 -28.87
CA VAL A 309 3.92 -6.98 -30.12
C VAL A 309 4.45 -7.80 -31.28
N VAL A 310 3.60 -8.03 -32.28
CA VAL A 310 3.98 -8.64 -33.56
C VAL A 310 4.49 -7.54 -34.49
N VAL A 311 5.68 -7.74 -35.07
CA VAL A 311 6.28 -6.81 -36.02
C VAL A 311 6.49 -7.52 -37.36
N GLN A 312 5.80 -7.04 -38.39
CA GLN A 312 5.89 -7.59 -39.74
C GLN A 312 6.84 -6.78 -40.62
N GLU A 313 7.57 -7.46 -41.47
CA GLU A 313 8.33 -6.82 -42.55
C GLU A 313 7.51 -6.83 -43.84
N ILE A 314 7.36 -5.67 -44.47
CA ILE A 314 6.79 -5.59 -45.82
C ILE A 314 7.92 -5.58 -46.82
N GLN A 315 7.97 -6.63 -47.64
CA GLN A 315 8.78 -6.65 -48.84
C GLN A 315 7.93 -6.06 -49.99
N ALA A 316 8.34 -4.92 -50.53
CA ALA A 316 7.76 -4.41 -51.77
C ALA A 316 8.39 -5.18 -52.94
N VAL A 317 7.60 -6.01 -53.63
CA VAL A 317 8.01 -6.58 -54.92
C VAL A 317 7.75 -5.52 -55.99
N ASN A 318 8.81 -4.86 -56.45
CA ASN A 318 8.72 -4.01 -57.64
C ASN A 318 8.59 -4.94 -58.86
N ARG A 319 7.46 -4.90 -59.55
CA ARG A 319 7.26 -5.58 -60.84
C ARG A 319 7.49 -4.62 -61.98
#